data_AF-A0A9D9AF36-F1
#
_entry.id   AF-A0A9D9AF36-F1
#
_cell.length_a   1.000
_cell.length_b   1.000
_cell.length_c   1.000
_cell.angle_alpha   90.00
_cell.angle_beta   90.00
_cell.angle_gamma   90.00
#
_symmetry.space_group_name_H-M   'P 1'
#
loop_
_entity.id
_entity.type
_entity.pdbx_description
1 polymer ?
#
loop_
_entity_poly.entity_id
_entity_poly.type
_entity_poly.pdbx_seq_one_letter_code
_entity_poly.pdbx_strand_id
1 'polypeptide(L)'
;MISAAQIRAGRSLLNVKQSELAKSAGVSLATLNNIERGVGDPRSSTLEAIERALFQSGVEVETDGATESVRLHRLARPSAYETFHASQRILECLSRDSLLKVESILFFARRDHAVREGDDAVKLCLMLVGRVRTVLFDQVSFTMATGPRTAEAAGILLAAFALHADHLFYLDRPTEDTTLAPLSDAVARLREADWRPLDHPKALIDVFDDWDAKCVRFGDRPGHPLADLLRLTGRGGTTPALGTPV
;
A
#
# COMPACT_ATOMS: atom_id res chain seq x y z
N MET A 1 -5.80 25.15 9.64
CA MET A 1 -6.89 24.29 10.15
C MET A 1 -7.83 24.03 8.98
N ILE A 2 -8.10 22.77 8.67
CA ILE A 2 -8.92 22.40 7.51
C ILE A 2 -10.37 22.91 7.64
N SER A 3 -10.90 23.47 6.55
CA SER A 3 -12.28 23.97 6.48
C SER A 3 -13.28 22.86 6.08
N ALA A 4 -14.56 23.02 6.43
CA ALA A 4 -15.62 22.10 6.00
C ALA A 4 -15.74 21.99 4.47
N ALA A 5 -15.43 23.07 3.74
CA ALA A 5 -15.40 23.08 2.29
C ALA A 5 -14.23 22.24 1.76
N GLN A 6 -13.02 22.40 2.32
CA GLN A 6 -11.85 21.60 1.97
C GLN A 6 -12.07 20.11 2.25
N ILE A 7 -12.71 19.75 3.37
CA ILE A 7 -13.05 18.35 3.70
C ILE A 7 -13.94 17.76 2.60
N ARG A 8 -15.05 18.43 2.24
CA ARG A 8 -15.96 17.96 1.18
C ARG A 8 -15.29 17.86 -0.17
N ALA A 9 -14.48 18.85 -0.54
CA ALA A 9 -13.73 18.88 -1.79
C ALA A 9 -12.71 17.74 -1.87
N GLY A 10 -11.91 17.52 -0.81
CA GLY A 10 -10.95 16.42 -0.74
C GLY A 10 -11.62 15.06 -0.87
N ARG A 11 -12.76 14.88 -0.20
CA ARG A 11 -13.57 13.68 -0.28
C ARG A 11 -14.13 13.44 -1.70
N SER A 12 -14.50 14.52 -2.38
CA SER A 12 -14.94 14.49 -3.78
C SER A 12 -13.82 14.11 -4.74
N LEU A 13 -12.60 14.66 -4.56
CA LEU A 13 -11.43 14.29 -5.38
C LEU A 13 -11.08 12.81 -5.23
N LEU A 14 -11.23 12.26 -4.03
CA LEU A 14 -11.01 10.84 -3.76
C LEU A 14 -12.17 9.93 -4.19
N ASN A 15 -13.33 10.51 -4.52
CA ASN A 15 -14.58 9.79 -4.78
C ASN A 15 -14.96 8.82 -3.64
N VAL A 16 -14.86 9.27 -2.38
CA VAL A 16 -15.18 8.45 -1.20
C VAL A 16 -16.39 9.00 -0.43
N LYS A 17 -17.09 8.10 0.25
CA LYS A 17 -18.26 8.45 1.07
C LYS A 17 -17.82 9.11 2.38
N GLN A 18 -18.73 9.89 2.98
CA GLN A 18 -18.53 10.49 4.30
C GLN A 18 -18.22 9.41 5.36
N SER A 19 -18.92 8.28 5.33
CA SER A 19 -18.66 7.14 6.22
C SER A 19 -17.27 6.52 6.07
N GLU A 20 -16.68 6.58 4.89
CA GLU A 20 -15.33 6.02 4.65
C GLU A 20 -14.27 6.96 5.22
N LEU A 21 -14.39 8.27 4.99
CA LEU A 21 -13.49 9.24 5.61
C LEU A 21 -13.60 9.21 7.14
N ALA A 22 -14.82 9.09 7.69
CA ALA A 22 -15.02 9.00 9.14
C ALA A 22 -14.27 7.82 9.75
N LYS A 23 -14.40 6.62 9.14
CA LYS A 23 -13.67 5.42 9.56
C LYS A 23 -12.16 5.59 9.46
N SER A 24 -11.67 6.06 8.31
CA SER A 24 -10.24 6.28 8.08
C SER A 24 -9.64 7.30 9.07
N ALA A 25 -10.39 8.34 9.43
CA ALA A 25 -9.96 9.34 10.41
C ALA A 25 -10.17 8.93 11.87
N GLY A 26 -10.81 7.78 12.15
CA GLY A 26 -11.11 7.32 13.51
C GLY A 26 -12.15 8.18 14.24
N VAL A 27 -13.09 8.79 13.52
CA VAL A 27 -14.15 9.65 14.06
C VAL A 27 -15.54 9.08 13.77
N SER A 28 -16.55 9.46 14.55
CA SER A 28 -17.92 9.02 14.28
C SER A 28 -18.47 9.68 13.01
N LEU A 29 -19.33 8.97 12.27
CA LEU A 29 -20.01 9.52 11.10
C LEU A 29 -20.84 10.77 11.45
N ALA A 30 -21.50 10.76 12.61
CA ALA A 30 -22.28 11.91 13.08
C ALA A 30 -21.38 13.13 13.33
N THR A 31 -20.19 12.92 13.90
CA THR A 31 -19.18 13.97 14.11
C THR A 31 -18.76 14.58 12.77
N LEU A 32 -18.37 13.75 11.79
CA LEU A 32 -17.98 14.25 10.47
C LEU A 32 -19.13 14.96 9.76
N ASN A 33 -20.37 14.47 9.90
CA ASN A 33 -21.55 15.10 9.32
C ASN A 33 -21.79 16.51 9.88
N ASN A 34 -21.69 16.67 11.20
CA ASN A 34 -21.83 17.98 11.85
C ASN A 34 -20.73 18.93 11.39
N ILE A 35 -19.47 18.46 11.33
CA ILE A 35 -18.33 19.25 10.84
C ILE A 35 -18.56 19.72 9.40
N GLU A 36 -18.93 18.81 8.49
CA GLU A 36 -19.17 19.17 7.09
C GLU A 36 -20.38 20.12 6.90
N ARG A 37 -21.27 20.24 7.89
CA ARG A 37 -22.39 21.19 7.93
C ARG A 37 -22.08 22.50 8.67
N GLY A 38 -20.90 22.63 9.28
CA GLY A 38 -20.56 23.77 10.13
C GLY A 38 -21.35 23.83 11.43
N VAL A 39 -21.78 22.66 11.96
CA VAL A 39 -22.56 22.56 13.20
C VAL A 39 -21.65 22.22 14.36
N GLY A 40 -21.70 23.04 15.42
CA GLY A 40 -20.91 22.87 16.64
C GLY A 40 -19.48 23.39 16.52
N ASP A 41 -18.68 23.12 17.54
CA ASP A 41 -17.26 23.53 17.61
C ASP A 41 -16.38 22.27 17.69
N PRO A 42 -15.83 21.80 16.55
CA PRO A 42 -15.02 20.59 16.53
C PRO A 42 -13.67 20.80 17.20
N ARG A 43 -13.25 19.81 18.00
CA ARG A 43 -11.92 19.78 18.60
C ARG A 43 -10.84 19.81 17.52
N SER A 44 -9.75 20.55 17.76
CA SER A 44 -8.59 20.61 16.86
C SER A 44 -8.06 19.22 16.51
N SER A 45 -7.98 18.32 17.49
CA SER A 45 -7.52 16.94 17.28
C SER A 45 -8.40 16.13 16.32
N THR A 46 -9.71 16.41 16.27
CA THR A 46 -10.63 15.80 15.31
C THR A 46 -10.35 16.30 13.90
N LEU A 47 -10.13 17.60 13.74
CA LEU A 47 -9.81 18.22 12.45
C LEU A 47 -8.45 17.73 11.92
N GLU A 48 -7.44 17.65 12.80
CA GLU A 48 -6.12 17.09 12.48
C GLU A 48 -6.21 15.63 12.04
N ALA A 49 -7.07 14.81 12.68
CA ALA A 49 -7.26 13.42 12.28
C ALA A 49 -7.87 13.29 10.89
N ILE A 50 -8.85 14.15 10.56
CA ILE A 50 -9.48 14.21 9.22
C ILE A 50 -8.47 14.69 8.17
N GLU A 51 -7.73 15.75 8.47
CA GLU A 51 -6.69 16.31 7.60
C GLU A 51 -5.60 15.28 7.32
N ARG A 52 -5.13 14.56 8.35
CA ARG A 52 -4.15 13.47 8.21
C ARG A 52 -4.66 12.33 7.35
N ALA A 53 -5.92 11.91 7.51
CA ALA A 53 -6.52 10.86 6.69
C ALA A 53 -6.60 11.25 5.21
N LEU A 54 -6.99 12.50 4.92
CA LEU A 54 -6.98 13.06 3.56
C LEU A 54 -5.55 13.14 3.00
N PHE A 55 -4.60 13.66 3.78
CA PHE A 55 -3.20 13.79 3.39
C PHE A 55 -2.55 12.46 3.05
N GLN A 56 -2.70 11.45 3.91
CA GLN A 56 -2.24 10.09 3.64
C GLN A 56 -2.87 9.54 2.35
N SER A 57 -4.10 9.92 2.03
CA SER A 57 -4.79 9.49 0.82
C SER A 57 -4.37 10.27 -0.44
N GLY A 58 -3.52 11.28 -0.28
CA GLY A 58 -2.94 12.07 -1.36
C GLY A 58 -3.63 13.41 -1.58
N VAL A 59 -4.51 13.80 -0.68
CA VAL A 59 -5.17 15.11 -0.72
C VAL A 59 -4.38 16.08 0.16
N GLU A 60 -3.78 17.07 -0.47
CA GLU A 60 -3.16 18.20 0.21
C GLU A 60 -4.17 19.34 0.30
N VAL A 61 -4.26 19.96 1.46
CA VAL A 61 -5.09 21.15 1.70
C VAL A 61 -4.19 22.30 2.10
N GLU A 62 -4.50 23.49 1.61
CA GLU A 62 -3.75 24.71 1.92
C GLU A 62 -4.72 25.87 2.07
N THR A 63 -4.44 26.75 3.03
CA THR A 63 -5.18 27.99 3.24
C THR A 63 -4.16 29.10 3.39
N ASP A 64 -4.24 30.09 2.51
CA ASP A 64 -3.48 31.34 2.61
C ASP A 64 -4.42 32.53 2.94
N GLY A 65 -3.87 33.74 3.00
CA GLY A 65 -4.64 34.94 3.35
C GLY A 65 -5.74 35.33 2.35
N ALA A 66 -5.79 34.73 1.17
CA ALA A 66 -6.72 35.04 0.08
C ALA A 66 -7.42 33.80 -0.51
N THR A 67 -6.87 32.59 -0.36
CA THR A 67 -7.33 31.37 -1.03
C THR A 67 -7.37 30.16 -0.12
N GLU A 68 -8.31 29.25 -0.39
CA GLU A 68 -8.29 27.87 0.09
C GLU A 68 -8.13 26.94 -1.11
N SER A 69 -7.20 26.00 -1.04
CA SER A 69 -6.95 25.04 -2.10
C SER A 69 -7.01 23.59 -1.60
N VAL A 70 -7.35 22.69 -2.52
CA VAL A 70 -7.34 21.24 -2.33
C VAL A 70 -6.74 20.59 -3.56
N ARG A 71 -5.64 19.85 -3.40
CA ARG A 71 -4.89 19.23 -4.49
C ARG A 71 -4.81 17.72 -4.29
N LEU A 72 -5.10 16.96 -5.34
CA LEU A 72 -4.91 15.50 -5.35
C LEU A 72 -3.59 15.14 -6.05
N HIS A 73 -2.69 14.51 -5.30
CA HIS A 73 -1.47 13.89 -5.81
C HIS A 73 -1.80 12.53 -6.44
N ARG A 74 -2.11 12.52 -7.75
CA ARG A 74 -2.51 11.30 -8.48
C ARG A 74 -1.41 10.23 -8.56
N LEU A 75 -0.15 10.62 -8.49
CA LEU A 75 0.98 9.71 -8.43
C LEU A 75 1.74 9.97 -7.13
N ALA A 76 2.25 8.92 -6.50
CA ALA A 76 3.17 9.05 -5.38
C ALA A 76 4.23 7.97 -5.41
N ARG A 77 5.43 8.33 -4.98
CA ARG A 77 6.57 7.43 -4.80
C ARG A 77 7.13 7.66 -3.39
N PRO A 78 6.64 6.91 -2.39
CA PRO A 78 7.12 7.07 -1.02
C PRO A 78 8.61 6.76 -0.96
N SER A 79 9.40 7.73 -0.48
CA SER A 79 10.85 7.61 -0.32
C SER A 79 11.23 6.89 0.98
N ALA A 80 10.41 5.94 1.42
CA ALA A 80 10.64 5.20 2.66
C ALA A 80 11.84 4.26 2.47
N TYR A 81 13.04 4.80 2.63
CA TYR A 81 14.28 4.03 2.66
C TYR A 81 14.31 3.04 3.83
N GLU A 82 13.55 3.33 4.91
CA GLU A 82 13.36 2.42 6.04
C GLU A 82 12.23 1.41 5.76
N THR A 83 12.63 0.14 5.65
CA THR A 83 11.77 -1.00 5.28
C THR A 83 10.51 -1.09 6.17
N PHE A 84 10.67 -0.93 7.48
CA PHE A 84 9.57 -1.01 8.44
C PHE A 84 8.46 0.02 8.18
N HIS A 85 8.82 1.28 7.91
CA HIS A 85 7.84 2.30 7.58
C HIS A 85 7.19 2.05 6.21
N ALA A 86 7.95 1.51 5.26
CA ALA A 86 7.40 1.12 3.97
C ALA A 86 6.35 0.00 4.11
N SER A 87 6.63 -1.05 4.89
CA SER A 87 5.68 -2.16 5.06
C SER A 87 4.42 -1.72 5.80
N GLN A 88 4.55 -0.95 6.88
CA GLN A 88 3.39 -0.35 7.56
C GLN A 88 2.54 0.46 6.57
N ARG A 89 3.18 1.30 5.76
CA ARG A 89 2.48 2.14 4.81
C ARG A 89 1.75 1.33 3.74
N ILE A 90 2.35 0.24 3.28
CA ILE A 90 1.71 -0.68 2.33
C ILE A 90 0.52 -1.36 2.99
N LEU A 91 0.68 -1.90 4.19
CA LEU A 91 -0.39 -2.58 4.93
C LEU A 91 -1.58 -1.64 5.19
N GLU A 92 -1.32 -0.38 5.54
CA GLU A 92 -2.35 0.67 5.63
C GLU A 92 -3.09 0.85 4.31
N CYS A 93 -2.35 0.94 3.19
CA CYS A 93 -2.94 1.11 1.86
C CYS A 93 -3.80 -0.10 1.44
N LEU A 94 -3.42 -1.31 1.87
CA LEU A 94 -4.14 -2.56 1.60
C LEU A 94 -5.31 -2.80 2.55
N SER A 95 -5.37 -2.10 3.69
CA SER A 95 -6.40 -2.27 4.70
C SER A 95 -7.81 -1.93 4.16
N ARG A 96 -8.84 -2.50 4.80
CA ARG A 96 -10.25 -2.28 4.40
C ARG A 96 -10.70 -0.82 4.57
N ASP A 97 -10.11 -0.12 5.53
CA ASP A 97 -10.43 1.28 5.84
C ASP A 97 -9.59 2.27 5.02
N SER A 98 -8.72 1.78 4.13
CA SER A 98 -7.99 2.61 3.18
C SER A 98 -8.93 3.41 2.29
N LEU A 99 -8.62 4.69 2.13
CA LEU A 99 -9.26 5.56 1.13
C LEU A 99 -8.63 5.37 -0.26
N LEU A 100 -7.47 4.72 -0.36
CA LEU A 100 -6.94 4.25 -1.64
C LEU A 100 -7.72 3.01 -2.05
N LYS A 101 -8.75 3.20 -2.89
CA LYS A 101 -9.52 2.09 -3.47
C LYS A 101 -8.70 1.38 -4.53
N VAL A 102 -7.93 0.39 -4.09
CA VAL A 102 -7.07 -0.45 -4.93
C VAL A 102 -7.93 -1.23 -5.93
N GLU A 103 -7.56 -1.14 -7.20
CA GLU A 103 -8.15 -1.88 -8.33
C GLU A 103 -7.15 -2.89 -8.91
N SER A 104 -5.85 -2.68 -8.70
CA SER A 104 -4.81 -3.64 -9.04
C SER A 104 -3.58 -3.47 -8.14
N ILE A 105 -2.99 -4.60 -7.74
CA ILE A 105 -1.71 -4.68 -7.04
C ILE A 105 -0.73 -5.36 -7.96
N LEU A 106 0.30 -4.62 -8.37
CA LEU A 106 1.23 -5.04 -9.39
C LEU A 106 2.60 -5.28 -8.74
N PHE A 107 2.97 -6.55 -8.53
CA PHE A 107 4.23 -6.94 -7.90
C PHE A 107 5.34 -7.17 -8.93
N PHE A 108 6.51 -6.63 -8.68
CA PHE A 108 7.64 -6.84 -9.58
C PHE A 108 8.95 -6.88 -8.83
N ALA A 109 9.91 -7.59 -9.42
CA ALA A 109 11.29 -7.56 -8.98
C ALA A 109 12.02 -6.42 -9.71
N ARG A 110 12.77 -5.59 -8.99
CA ARG A 110 13.64 -4.54 -9.54
C ARG A 110 15.09 -4.91 -9.30
N ARG A 111 15.94 -4.88 -10.33
CA ARG A 111 17.39 -4.95 -10.13
C ARG A 111 17.90 -3.60 -9.64
N ASP A 112 18.59 -3.60 -8.52
CA ASP A 112 19.20 -2.39 -7.96
C ASP A 112 20.48 -2.07 -8.74
N HIS A 113 20.54 -0.88 -9.38
CA HIS A 113 21.71 -0.48 -10.14
C HIS A 113 22.98 -0.37 -9.26
N ALA A 114 22.84 -0.02 -7.97
CA ALA A 114 23.96 0.15 -7.06
C ALA A 114 24.54 -1.19 -6.58
N VAL A 115 23.75 -2.27 -6.61
CA VAL A 115 24.13 -3.60 -6.12
C VAL A 115 24.11 -4.60 -7.27
N ARG A 116 25.29 -4.87 -7.83
CA ARG A 116 25.41 -5.71 -9.04
C ARG A 116 25.29 -7.21 -8.78
N GLU A 117 25.62 -7.68 -7.58
CA GLU A 117 25.66 -9.11 -7.23
C GLU A 117 25.18 -9.37 -5.79
N GLY A 118 24.66 -10.57 -5.54
CA GLY A 118 24.21 -11.05 -4.22
C GLY A 118 22.69 -10.97 -3.99
N ASP A 119 22.24 -11.51 -2.85
CA ASP A 119 20.81 -11.62 -2.47
C ASP A 119 20.09 -10.27 -2.35
N ASP A 120 20.86 -9.17 -2.31
CA ASP A 120 20.35 -7.80 -2.25
C ASP A 120 20.29 -7.11 -3.63
N ALA A 121 20.76 -7.75 -4.71
CA ALA A 121 20.74 -7.16 -6.05
C ALA A 121 19.33 -7.03 -6.64
N VAL A 122 18.36 -7.78 -6.10
CA VAL A 122 16.96 -7.75 -6.54
C VAL A 122 16.05 -7.40 -5.38
N LYS A 123 15.22 -6.37 -5.58
CA LYS A 123 14.26 -5.89 -4.59
C LYS A 123 12.84 -6.24 -5.03
N LEU A 124 12.03 -6.69 -4.08
CA LEU A 124 10.58 -6.79 -4.27
C LEU A 124 9.98 -5.39 -4.21
N CYS A 125 9.26 -5.04 -5.26
CA CYS A 125 8.59 -3.76 -5.42
C CYS A 125 7.10 -4.00 -5.74
N LEU A 126 6.29 -2.96 -5.54
CA LEU A 126 4.88 -3.04 -5.87
C LEU A 126 4.33 -1.67 -6.30
N MET A 127 3.39 -1.71 -7.23
CA MET A 127 2.60 -0.55 -7.63
C MET A 127 1.13 -0.80 -7.26
N LEU A 128 0.60 0.05 -6.38
CA LEU A 128 -0.82 0.06 -6.01
C LEU A 128 -1.56 0.99 -6.96
N VAL A 129 -2.36 0.42 -7.85
CA VAL A 129 -3.21 1.17 -8.77
C VAL A 129 -4.59 1.25 -8.15
N GLY A 130 -4.95 2.44 -7.67
CA GLY A 130 -6.32 2.72 -7.24
C GLY A 130 -7.07 3.59 -8.25
N ARG A 131 -8.37 3.72 -8.02
CA ARG A 131 -9.30 4.40 -8.92
C ARG A 131 -8.87 5.81 -9.36
N VAL A 132 -8.36 6.59 -8.43
CA VAL A 132 -8.01 8.01 -8.65
C VAL A 132 -6.51 8.29 -8.51
N ARG A 133 -5.77 7.38 -7.87
CA ARG A 133 -4.36 7.55 -7.49
C ARG A 133 -3.58 6.26 -7.63
N THR A 134 -2.32 6.37 -8.03
CA THR A 134 -1.34 5.28 -8.05
C THR A 134 -0.21 5.58 -7.07
N VAL A 135 0.21 4.57 -6.32
CA VAL A 135 1.35 4.65 -5.40
C VAL A 135 2.38 3.60 -5.79
N LEU A 136 3.61 4.04 -6.06
CA LEU A 136 4.72 3.20 -6.48
C LEU A 136 5.72 3.03 -5.33
N PHE A 137 5.85 1.80 -4.83
CA PHE A 137 6.82 1.41 -3.81
C PHE A 137 7.99 0.69 -4.50
N ASP A 138 8.86 1.47 -5.15
CA ASP A 138 10.03 0.95 -5.88
C ASP A 138 11.38 1.38 -5.28
N GLN A 139 11.36 2.33 -4.34
CA GLN A 139 12.54 2.77 -3.56
C GLN A 139 12.72 1.96 -2.26
N VAL A 140 11.88 0.96 -2.04
CA VAL A 140 11.88 0.11 -0.84
C VAL A 140 12.92 -1.00 -0.96
N SER A 141 13.46 -1.43 0.18
CA SER A 141 14.48 -2.49 0.25
C SER A 141 13.92 -3.83 0.73
N PHE A 142 12.74 -4.23 0.23
CA PHE A 142 12.21 -5.56 0.51
C PHE A 142 13.02 -6.63 -0.22
N THR A 143 13.60 -7.55 0.54
CA THR A 143 14.26 -8.75 0.02
C THR A 143 13.84 -9.93 0.88
N MET A 144 14.22 -11.15 0.50
CA MET A 144 13.99 -12.34 1.32
C MET A 144 15.32 -12.97 1.80
N ALA A 145 16.41 -12.21 1.78
CA ALA A 145 17.75 -12.67 2.16
C ALA A 145 17.87 -13.11 3.63
N THR A 146 17.14 -12.46 4.54
CA THR A 146 17.20 -12.74 5.99
C THR A 146 15.81 -13.06 6.56
N GLY A 147 15.77 -13.65 7.76
CA GLY A 147 14.51 -13.99 8.44
C GLY A 147 13.58 -12.78 8.63
N PRO A 148 14.03 -11.66 9.22
CA PRO A 148 13.20 -10.46 9.38
C PRO A 148 12.67 -9.90 8.06
N ARG A 149 13.53 -9.80 7.02
CA ARG A 149 13.10 -9.30 5.70
C ARG A 149 12.11 -10.25 5.02
N THR A 150 12.30 -11.56 5.19
CA THR A 150 11.34 -12.59 4.72
C THR A 150 9.99 -12.43 5.38
N ALA A 151 9.95 -12.24 6.71
CA ALA A 151 8.70 -12.04 7.44
C ALA A 151 7.95 -10.80 6.94
N GLU A 152 8.67 -9.71 6.67
CA GLU A 152 8.10 -8.47 6.16
C GLU A 152 7.50 -8.60 4.76
N ALA A 153 8.27 -9.13 3.80
CA ALA A 153 7.78 -9.40 2.45
C ALA A 153 6.60 -10.39 2.45
N ALA A 154 6.68 -11.44 3.27
CA ALA A 154 5.59 -12.39 3.41
C ALA A 154 4.34 -11.77 4.06
N GLY A 155 4.49 -10.82 4.98
CA GLY A 155 3.37 -10.08 5.59
C GLY A 155 2.62 -9.21 4.58
N ILE A 156 3.34 -8.53 3.68
CA ILE A 156 2.75 -7.77 2.58
C ILE A 156 1.97 -8.69 1.65
N LEU A 157 2.57 -9.81 1.24
CA LEU A 157 1.92 -10.80 0.38
C LEU A 157 0.69 -11.41 1.07
N LEU A 158 0.79 -11.78 2.34
CA LEU A 158 -0.34 -12.28 3.13
C LEU A 158 -1.51 -11.31 3.12
N ALA A 159 -1.27 -10.02 3.38
CA ALA A 159 -2.30 -9.00 3.35
C ALA A 159 -2.91 -8.84 1.95
N ALA A 160 -2.08 -8.84 0.90
CA ALA A 160 -2.52 -8.73 -0.48
C ALA A 160 -3.41 -9.92 -0.89
N PHE A 161 -2.98 -11.15 -0.62
CA PHE A 161 -3.76 -12.35 -0.90
C PHE A 161 -5.04 -12.44 -0.05
N ALA A 162 -5.00 -12.02 1.22
CA ALA A 162 -6.16 -12.11 2.09
C ALA A 162 -7.27 -11.10 1.75
N LEU A 163 -6.90 -9.93 1.20
CA LEU A 163 -7.82 -8.80 1.02
C LEU A 163 -8.11 -8.47 -0.45
N HIS A 164 -7.24 -8.87 -1.38
CA HIS A 164 -7.25 -8.43 -2.78
C HIS A 164 -6.90 -9.55 -3.77
N ALA A 165 -7.19 -10.82 -3.45
CA ALA A 165 -6.78 -12.00 -4.25
C ALA A 165 -7.08 -11.87 -5.76
N ASP A 166 -8.25 -11.34 -6.13
CA ASP A 166 -8.69 -11.21 -7.54
C ASP A 166 -8.03 -10.04 -8.29
N HIS A 167 -7.19 -9.25 -7.61
CA HIS A 167 -6.57 -8.03 -8.12
C HIS A 167 -5.04 -8.07 -8.08
N LEU A 168 -4.45 -9.26 -7.93
CA LEU A 168 -3.00 -9.44 -7.85
C LEU A 168 -2.41 -9.79 -9.20
N PHE A 169 -1.34 -9.08 -9.57
CA PHE A 169 -0.58 -9.34 -10.78
C PHE A 169 0.92 -9.25 -10.50
N TYR A 170 1.71 -9.86 -11.37
CA TYR A 170 3.16 -9.82 -11.29
C TYR A 170 3.87 -9.80 -12.64
N LEU A 171 5.14 -9.39 -12.64
CA LEU A 171 6.07 -9.62 -13.75
C LEU A 171 6.91 -10.86 -13.48
N ASP A 172 7.01 -11.74 -14.48
CA ASP A 172 7.71 -13.02 -14.39
C ASP A 172 9.24 -12.91 -14.53
N ARG A 173 9.75 -11.69 -14.70
CA ARG A 173 11.18 -11.38 -14.81
C ARG A 173 11.51 -10.09 -14.07
N PRO A 174 12.72 -9.98 -13.49
CA PRO A 174 13.19 -8.73 -12.91
C PRO A 174 13.27 -7.62 -13.96
N THR A 175 12.80 -6.45 -13.58
CA THR A 175 12.86 -5.20 -14.34
C THR A 175 14.18 -4.46 -14.10
N GLU A 176 14.54 -3.57 -15.03
CA GLU A 176 15.61 -2.59 -14.81
C GLU A 176 15.26 -1.62 -13.67
N ASP A 177 16.26 -0.87 -13.20
CA ASP A 177 16.09 0.03 -12.06
C ASP A 177 15.11 1.19 -12.35
N THR A 178 13.87 1.05 -11.91
CA THR A 178 12.81 2.05 -12.08
C THR A 178 13.07 3.36 -11.33
N THR A 179 14.00 3.36 -10.37
CA THR A 179 14.30 4.55 -9.56
C THR A 179 15.14 5.58 -10.31
N LEU A 180 15.78 5.18 -11.42
CA LEU A 180 16.57 6.06 -12.30
C LEU A 180 15.71 6.97 -13.18
N ALA A 181 14.42 6.70 -13.28
CA ALA A 181 13.47 7.49 -14.05
C ALA A 181 12.59 8.38 -13.15
N PRO A 182 12.13 9.54 -13.64
CA PRO A 182 11.07 10.32 -13.00
C PRO A 182 9.83 9.46 -12.73
N LEU A 183 9.08 9.78 -11.67
CA LEU A 183 7.91 9.00 -11.23
C LEU A 183 6.87 8.77 -12.35
N SER A 184 6.54 9.81 -13.12
CA SER A 184 5.60 9.72 -14.24
C SER A 184 6.03 8.67 -15.26
N ASP A 185 7.32 8.67 -15.59
CA ASP A 185 7.88 7.85 -16.66
C ASP A 185 8.00 6.40 -16.22
N ALA A 186 8.42 6.18 -14.97
CA ALA A 186 8.45 4.85 -14.38
C ALA A 186 7.05 4.22 -14.32
N VAL A 187 6.03 4.99 -13.88
CA VAL A 187 4.64 4.51 -13.85
C VAL A 187 4.11 4.23 -15.25
N ALA A 188 4.42 5.09 -16.23
CA ALA A 188 4.00 4.89 -17.62
C ALA A 188 4.57 3.57 -18.18
N ARG A 189 5.87 3.35 -18.04
CA ARG A 189 6.54 2.10 -18.46
C ARG A 189 5.97 0.87 -17.76
N LEU A 190 5.77 0.95 -16.44
CA LEU A 190 5.20 -0.16 -15.68
C LEU A 190 3.76 -0.48 -16.12
N ARG A 191 2.95 0.50 -16.50
CA ARG A 191 1.57 0.26 -16.99
C ARG A 191 1.52 -0.45 -18.34
N GLU A 192 2.56 -0.32 -19.15
CA GLU A 192 2.67 -0.96 -20.47
C GLU A 192 3.31 -2.35 -20.42
N ALA A 193 3.75 -2.81 -19.23
CA ALA A 193 4.38 -4.10 -19.07
C ALA A 193 3.40 -5.28 -19.18
N ASP A 194 3.93 -6.45 -19.51
CA ASP A 194 3.16 -7.69 -19.68
C ASP A 194 2.83 -8.36 -18.33
N TRP A 195 1.90 -7.76 -17.59
CA TRP A 195 1.45 -8.26 -16.29
C TRP A 195 0.70 -9.59 -16.40
N ARG A 196 1.03 -10.53 -15.51
CA ARG A 196 0.34 -11.82 -15.37
C ARG A 196 -0.45 -11.88 -14.07
N PRO A 197 -1.63 -12.55 -14.03
CA PRO A 197 -2.32 -12.82 -12.78
C PRO A 197 -1.42 -13.56 -11.79
N LEU A 198 -1.48 -13.17 -10.52
CA LEU A 198 -0.72 -13.79 -9.44
C LEU A 198 -1.62 -14.67 -8.58
N ASP A 199 -1.85 -15.90 -9.03
CA ASP A 199 -2.74 -16.87 -8.35
C ASP A 199 -2.07 -17.54 -7.14
N HIS A 200 -0.73 -17.58 -7.11
CA HIS A 200 0.02 -18.22 -6.05
C HIS A 200 1.36 -17.50 -5.78
N PRO A 201 1.76 -17.28 -4.51
CA PRO A 201 2.96 -16.49 -4.16
C PRO A 201 4.26 -17.05 -4.75
N LYS A 202 4.35 -18.38 -4.90
CA LYS A 202 5.48 -19.06 -5.56
C LYS A 202 5.86 -18.41 -6.88
N ALA A 203 4.87 -18.07 -7.72
CA ALA A 203 5.12 -17.54 -9.06
C ALA A 203 5.88 -16.20 -9.02
N LEU A 204 5.65 -15.36 -8.01
CA LEU A 204 6.37 -14.11 -7.79
C LEU A 204 7.70 -14.34 -7.06
N ILE A 205 7.72 -15.16 -6.01
CA ILE A 205 8.92 -15.34 -5.18
C ILE A 205 10.04 -16.00 -5.98
N ASP A 206 9.72 -16.97 -6.84
CA ASP A 206 10.71 -17.65 -7.71
C ASP A 206 11.34 -16.71 -8.77
N VAL A 207 10.83 -15.48 -8.93
CA VAL A 207 11.44 -14.46 -9.82
C VAL A 207 12.74 -13.90 -9.21
N PHE A 208 12.86 -13.87 -7.88
CA PHE A 208 13.98 -13.22 -7.19
C PHE A 208 14.57 -13.98 -5.99
N ASP A 209 13.93 -15.05 -5.53
CA ASP A 209 14.39 -15.92 -4.44
C ASP A 209 13.85 -17.35 -4.66
N ASP A 210 13.98 -18.25 -3.68
CA ASP A 210 13.54 -19.65 -3.77
C ASP A 210 12.37 -19.90 -2.81
N TRP A 211 11.15 -20.03 -3.36
CA TRP A 211 9.94 -20.29 -2.59
C TRP A 211 10.04 -21.57 -1.75
N ASP A 212 10.50 -22.67 -2.34
CA ASP A 212 10.50 -23.97 -1.69
C ASP A 212 11.48 -23.98 -0.51
N ALA A 213 12.65 -23.36 -0.67
CA ALA A 213 13.60 -23.15 0.41
C ALA A 213 13.03 -22.29 1.55
N LYS A 214 12.26 -21.22 1.26
CA LYS A 214 11.60 -20.42 2.31
C LYS A 214 10.53 -21.24 3.03
N CYS A 215 9.75 -22.05 2.30
CA CYS A 215 8.73 -22.91 2.87
C CYS A 215 9.33 -23.89 3.87
N VAL A 216 10.41 -24.58 3.51
CA VAL A 216 11.12 -25.49 4.42
C VAL A 216 11.62 -24.76 5.67
N ARG A 217 12.14 -23.52 5.51
CA ARG A 217 12.75 -22.79 6.61
C ARG A 217 11.75 -22.17 7.58
N PHE A 218 10.62 -21.67 7.07
CA PHE A 218 9.68 -20.83 7.84
C PHE A 218 8.23 -21.32 7.84
N GLY A 219 7.86 -22.29 7.01
CA GLY A 219 6.48 -22.72 6.81
C GLY A 219 5.82 -23.37 8.03
N ASP A 220 6.61 -24.00 8.89
CA ASP A 220 6.12 -24.62 10.13
C ASP A 220 6.29 -23.73 11.37
N ARG A 221 6.74 -22.47 11.21
CA ARG A 221 6.97 -21.55 12.34
C ARG A 221 5.67 -20.85 12.74
N PRO A 222 5.08 -21.13 13.92
CA PRO A 222 3.85 -20.49 14.34
C PRO A 222 4.02 -18.96 14.45
N GLY A 223 3.05 -18.21 13.92
CA GLY A 223 3.06 -16.75 13.93
C GLY A 223 4.01 -16.10 12.90
N HIS A 224 4.69 -16.89 12.07
CA HIS A 224 5.49 -16.34 10.97
C HIS A 224 4.57 -16.03 9.76
N PRO A 225 4.61 -14.83 9.16
CA PRO A 225 3.70 -14.47 8.08
C PRO A 225 3.78 -15.38 6.84
N LEU A 226 4.95 -15.97 6.56
CA LEU A 226 5.08 -16.97 5.48
C LEU A 226 4.28 -18.26 5.76
N ALA A 227 4.25 -18.73 7.01
CA ALA A 227 3.45 -19.89 7.39
C ALA A 227 1.95 -19.60 7.21
N ASP A 228 1.52 -18.39 7.54
CA ASP A 228 0.14 -17.94 7.37
C ASP A 228 -0.23 -17.80 5.88
N LEU A 229 0.69 -17.26 5.08
CA LEU A 229 0.55 -17.15 3.63
C LEU A 229 0.42 -18.54 2.98
N LEU A 230 1.21 -19.50 3.43
CA LEU A 230 1.12 -20.90 2.98
C LEU A 230 -0.24 -21.51 3.32
N ARG A 231 -0.74 -21.28 4.54
CA ARG A 231 -2.06 -21.79 4.94
C ARG A 231 -3.20 -21.15 4.15
N LEU A 232 -3.09 -19.88 3.80
CA LEU A 232 -4.07 -19.16 2.98
C LEU A 232 -4.08 -19.66 1.52
N THR A 233 -2.92 -20.03 0.98
CA THR A 233 -2.74 -20.32 -0.46
C THR A 233 -2.64 -21.82 -0.79
N GLY A 234 -2.37 -22.67 0.20
CA GLY A 234 -2.43 -24.12 0.09
C GLY A 234 -3.88 -24.62 0.06
N ARG A 235 -4.22 -25.42 -0.96
CA ARG A 235 -5.56 -26.00 -1.23
C ARG A 235 -6.39 -26.29 0.03
N GLY A 236 -7.41 -25.48 0.28
CA GLY A 236 -8.53 -25.78 1.20
C GLY A 236 -8.61 -25.05 2.55
N GLY A 237 -7.81 -24.00 2.82
CA GLY A 237 -7.74 -23.37 4.14
C GLY A 237 -8.42 -22.00 4.26
N THR A 238 -9.32 -21.87 5.24
CA THR A 238 -10.01 -20.64 5.69
C THR A 238 -9.11 -19.43 5.91
N THR A 239 -9.61 -18.24 5.57
CA THR A 239 -9.00 -16.92 5.84
C THR A 239 -8.47 -16.82 7.28
N PRO A 240 -7.16 -16.59 7.51
CA PRO A 240 -6.64 -16.32 8.84
C PRO A 240 -7.24 -15.00 9.35
N ALA A 241 -7.73 -14.98 10.59
CA ALA A 241 -8.15 -13.75 11.24
C ALA A 241 -6.91 -12.87 11.44
N LEU A 242 -6.78 -11.80 10.64
CA LEU A 242 -5.82 -10.73 10.87
C LEU A 242 -6.15 -10.10 12.23
N GLY A 243 -5.33 -10.41 13.24
CA GLY A 243 -5.52 -9.98 14.61
C GLY A 243 -5.43 -8.46 14.77
N THR A 244 -6.37 -7.93 15.54
CA THR A 244 -6.45 -6.56 16.07
C THR A 244 -5.15 -6.17 16.79
N PRO A 245 -4.67 -4.91 16.70
CA PRO A 245 -3.50 -4.49 17.47
C PRO A 245 -3.78 -4.55 18.97
N VAL A 246 -2.77 -5.01 19.73
CA VAL A 246 -2.66 -4.83 21.19
C VAL A 246 -2.19 -3.41 21.46
#